data_AF-A0A3C0NEN9-F1
#
_entry.id   AF-A0A3C0NEN9-F1
#
_cell.length_a   1.000
_cell.length_b   1.000
_cell.length_c   1.000
_cell.angle_alpha   90.00
_cell.angle_beta   90.00
_cell.angle_gamma   90.00
#
_symmetry.space_group_name_H-M   'P 1'
#
loop_
_entity.id
_entity.type
_entity.pdbx_description
1 polymer ?
#
loop_
_entity_poly.entity_id
_entity_poly.type
_entity_poly.pdbx_seq_one_letter_code
_entity_poly.pdbx_strand_id
1 'polypeptide(L)'
;MKFSCTAKQFDAALDTVMGAIPSKPNHPILANVLLKASNQTLEIGAFDLSLGITAHLEASVEQEGAFTVPAKHLSNIISSLPKEEELSFTVKLDKQEATLTSAGKR
;
A
#
# COMPACT_ATOMS: atom_id res chain seq x y z
N MET A 1 9.25 7.01 5.45
CA MET A 1 8.25 6.14 6.11
C MET A 1 8.80 4.73 6.14
N LYS A 2 8.51 3.95 7.18
CA LYS A 2 8.89 2.55 7.32
C LYS A 2 7.88 1.83 8.19
N PHE A 3 7.34 0.71 7.70
CA PHE A 3 6.37 -0.10 8.43
C PHE A 3 6.46 -1.58 8.05
N SER A 4 5.93 -2.47 8.89
CA SER A 4 5.69 -3.89 8.57
C SER A 4 4.26 -4.35 8.88
N CYS A 5 3.79 -5.32 8.12
CA CYS A 5 2.47 -5.96 8.28
C CYS A 5 2.46 -7.33 7.59
N THR A 6 1.40 -8.12 7.78
CA THR A 6 1.27 -9.40 7.06
C THR A 6 0.78 -9.19 5.63
N ALA A 7 1.25 -10.02 4.70
CA ALA A 7 0.80 -9.99 3.31
C ALA A 7 -0.72 -10.17 3.19
N LYS A 8 -1.32 -11.05 4.01
CA LYS A 8 -2.77 -11.25 4.08
C LYS A 8 -3.56 -9.97 4.39
N GLN A 9 -3.15 -9.24 5.43
CA GLN A 9 -3.85 -8.02 5.85
C GLN A 9 -3.71 -6.91 4.81
N PHE A 10 -2.50 -6.76 4.26
CA PHE A 10 -2.23 -5.76 3.23
C PHE A 10 -3.02 -6.03 1.95
N ASP A 11 -3.04 -7.29 1.48
CA ASP A 11 -3.78 -7.72 0.30
C ASP A 11 -5.28 -7.43 0.43
N ALA A 12 -5.90 -7.80 1.55
CA ALA A 12 -7.32 -7.55 1.80
C ALA A 12 -7.67 -6.05 1.83
N ALA A 13 -6.83 -5.23 2.47
CA ALA A 13 -7.02 -3.78 2.50
C ALA A 13 -6.81 -3.16 1.12
N LEU A 14 -5.81 -3.63 0.37
CA LEU A 14 -5.55 -3.18 -0.99
C LEU A 14 -6.70 -3.52 -1.92
N ASP A 15 -7.19 -4.75 -1.92
CA ASP A 15 -8.33 -5.20 -2.73
C ASP A 15 -9.58 -4.35 -2.47
N THR A 16 -9.80 -3.95 -1.22
CA THR A 16 -10.91 -3.07 -0.85
C THR A 16 -10.81 -1.70 -1.53
N VAL A 17 -9.63 -1.07 -1.51
CA VAL A 17 -9.45 0.27 -2.10
C VAL A 17 -9.36 0.22 -3.63
N MET A 18 -9.00 -0.92 -4.23
CA MET A 18 -8.92 -1.08 -5.68
C MET A 18 -10.26 -0.79 -6.37
N GLY A 19 -11.39 -0.91 -5.67
CA GLY A 19 -12.71 -0.53 -6.20
C GLY A 19 -12.87 0.95 -6.53
N ALA A 20 -12.06 1.84 -5.94
CA ALA A 20 -12.03 3.27 -6.24
C ALA A 20 -10.93 3.66 -7.25
N ILE A 21 -10.18 2.69 -7.80
CA ILE A 21 -9.18 2.95 -8.84
C ILE A 21 -9.84 2.87 -10.22
N PRO A 22 -9.88 3.97 -10.99
CA PRO A 22 -10.46 3.96 -12.33
C PRO A 22 -9.64 3.07 -13.29
N SER A 23 -10.34 2.33 -14.16
CA SER A 23 -9.69 1.46 -15.15
C SER A 23 -8.82 2.25 -16.14
N LYS A 24 -9.27 3.46 -16.50
CA LYS A 24 -8.61 4.45 -17.36
C LYS A 24 -8.61 5.82 -16.65
N PRO A 25 -7.61 6.11 -15.80
CA PRO A 25 -7.53 7.36 -15.07
C PRO A 25 -7.27 8.55 -16.00
N ASN A 26 -8.02 9.65 -15.81
CA ASN A 26 -7.80 10.92 -16.52
C ASN A 26 -6.52 11.63 -16.05
N HIS A 27 -6.11 11.40 -14.80
CA HIS A 27 -4.88 11.95 -14.22
C HIS A 27 -4.00 10.80 -13.67
N PRO A 28 -2.68 10.78 -13.96
CA PRO A 28 -1.80 9.69 -13.53
C PRO A 28 -1.82 9.42 -12.02
N ILE A 29 -1.97 10.46 -11.20
CA ILE A 29 -2.01 10.31 -9.74
C ILE A 29 -3.21 9.49 -9.24
N LEU A 30 -4.31 9.46 -10.00
CA LEU A 30 -5.51 8.66 -9.67
C LEU A 30 -5.33 7.17 -10.03
N ALA A 31 -4.21 6.80 -10.67
CA ALA A 31 -3.81 5.40 -10.84
C ALA A 31 -3.07 4.84 -9.61
N ASN A 32 -2.82 5.69 -8.60
CA ASN A 32 -2.06 5.32 -7.41
C ASN A 32 -2.98 5.04 -6.23
N VAL A 33 -2.46 4.30 -5.27
CA VAL A 33 -2.99 4.24 -3.90
C VAL A 33 -2.12 5.09 -2.98
N LEU A 34 -2.77 5.75 -2.02
CA LEU A 34 -2.13 6.38 -0.88
C LEU A 34 -1.78 5.31 0.16
N LEU A 35 -0.56 5.35 0.68
CA LEU A 35 -0.12 4.62 1.86
C LEU A 35 0.28 5.65 2.91
N LYS A 36 -0.33 5.61 4.09
CA LYS A 36 -0.03 6.51 5.20
C LYS A 36 0.11 5.73 6.49
N ALA A 37 1.32 5.71 7.02
CA ALA A 37 1.66 5.02 8.25
C ALA A 37 1.74 6.03 9.40
N SER A 38 0.94 5.81 10.44
CA SER A 38 0.96 6.62 11.67
C SER A 38 0.33 5.85 12.83
N ASN A 39 0.78 6.07 14.06
CA ASN A 39 0.18 5.50 15.28
C ASN A 39 -0.11 3.99 15.22
N GLN A 40 0.85 3.17 14.76
CA GLN A 40 0.70 1.71 14.59
C GLN A 40 -0.44 1.27 13.65
N THR A 41 -0.86 2.18 12.77
CA THR A 41 -1.90 1.94 11.77
C THR A 41 -1.36 2.31 10.40
N LEU A 42 -1.68 1.50 9.40
CA LEU A 42 -1.53 1.85 8.00
C LEU A 42 -2.91 2.16 7.42
N GLU A 43 -3.05 3.39 6.94
CA GLU A 43 -4.16 3.86 6.13
C GLU A 43 -3.81 3.65 4.64
N ILE A 44 -4.66 2.94 3.91
CA ILE A 44 -4.58 2.76 2.47
C ILE A 44 -5.79 3.47 1.85
N GLY A 45 -5.56 4.32 0.84
CA GLY A 45 -6.63 5.11 0.22
C GLY A 45 -6.56 5.14 -1.30
N ALA A 46 -7.72 5.25 -1.94
CA ALA A 46 -7.87 5.46 -3.38
C ALA A 46 -9.01 6.45 -3.65
N PHE A 47 -8.94 7.19 -4.76
CA PHE A 47 -9.91 8.21 -5.14
C PHE A 47 -9.98 8.39 -6.66
N ASP A 48 -11.19 8.59 -7.22
CA ASP A 48 -11.40 8.81 -8.66
C ASP A 48 -12.01 10.19 -9.01
N LEU A 49 -11.98 11.14 -8.08
CA LEU A 49 -12.67 12.46 -8.11
C LEU A 49 -14.15 12.44 -7.71
N SER A 50 -14.79 11.27 -7.62
CA SER A 50 -16.20 11.13 -7.23
C SER A 50 -16.39 10.22 -6.02
N LEU A 51 -15.65 9.11 -5.98
CA LEU A 51 -15.68 8.09 -4.93
C LEU A 51 -14.27 7.95 -4.34
N GLY A 52 -14.20 7.99 -3.01
CA GLY A 52 -13.00 7.65 -2.25
C GLY A 52 -13.26 6.44 -1.36
N ILE A 53 -12.29 5.52 -1.30
CA ILE A 53 -12.31 4.38 -0.38
C ILE A 53 -11.02 4.41 0.44
N THR A 54 -11.17 4.28 1.76
CA THR A 54 -10.06 4.21 2.70
C THR A 54 -10.21 2.95 3.56
N ALA A 55 -9.16 2.14 3.62
CA ALA A 55 -9.03 0.99 4.49
C ALA A 55 -7.94 1.23 5.54
N HIS A 56 -8.11 0.65 6.72
CA HIS A 56 -7.14 0.72 7.81
C HIS A 56 -6.75 -0.69 8.23
N LEU A 57 -5.47 -0.89 8.52
CA LEU A 57 -4.97 -2.12 9.13
C LEU A 57 -3.94 -1.79 10.20
N GLU A 58 -3.80 -2.69 11.16
CA GLU A 58 -2.69 -2.66 12.11
C GLU A 58 -1.37 -2.91 11.40
N ALA A 59 -0.36 -2.10 11.71
CA ALA A 59 0.97 -2.23 11.15
C ALA A 59 2.01 -1.79 12.20
N SER A 60 3.16 -2.45 12.23
CA SER A 60 4.29 -1.99 13.04
C SER A 60 4.94 -0.80 12.33
N VAL A 61 4.74 0.41 12.84
CA VAL A 61 5.24 1.65 12.24
C VAL A 61 6.53 2.08 12.94
N GLU A 62 7.66 1.91 12.26
CA GLU A 62 8.96 2.37 12.74
C GLU A 62 9.21 3.85 12.41
N GLN A 63 8.70 4.30 11.25
CA GLN A 63 8.82 5.68 10.81
C GLN A 63 7.54 6.11 10.11
N GLU A 64 6.85 7.09 10.68
CA GLU A 64 5.65 7.65 10.09
C GLU A 64 5.90 8.29 8.71
N GLY A 65 4.82 8.48 7.97
CA GLY A 65 4.84 9.23 6.71
C GLY A 65 3.77 8.77 5.75
N ALA A 66 3.71 9.44 4.61
CA ALA A 66 2.76 9.15 3.55
C ALA A 66 3.48 9.11 2.19
N PHE A 67 3.05 8.20 1.33
CA PHE A 67 3.57 8.06 -0.03
C PHE A 67 2.50 7.44 -0.93
N THR A 68 2.55 7.73 -2.22
CA THR A 68 1.64 7.13 -3.21
C THR A 68 2.40 6.19 -4.13
N VAL A 69 1.82 5.03 -4.44
CA VAL A 69 2.41 4.05 -5.36
C VAL A 69 1.41 3.60 -6.42
N PRO A 70 1.85 3.21 -7.63
CA PRO A 70 0.96 2.70 -8.66
C PRO A 70 0.18 1.47 -8.19
N ALA A 71 -1.16 1.58 -8.18
CA ALA A 71 -2.05 0.62 -7.55
C ALA A 71 -1.96 -0.77 -8.18
N LYS A 72 -2.03 -0.83 -9.53
CA LYS A 72 -2.00 -2.07 -10.30
C LYS A 72 -0.68 -2.83 -10.13
N HIS A 73 0.44 -2.12 -10.14
CA HIS A 73 1.75 -2.74 -9.94
C HIS A 73 1.88 -3.32 -8.53
N LEU A 74 1.47 -2.54 -7.52
CA LEU A 74 1.49 -3.01 -6.14
C LEU A 74 0.59 -4.23 -5.94
N SER A 75 -0.66 -4.19 -6.43
CA SER A 75 -1.60 -5.30 -6.32
C SER A 75 -1.08 -6.58 -6.99
N ASN A 76 -0.48 -6.48 -8.17
CA ASN A 76 0.14 -7.62 -8.84
C ASN A 76 1.30 -8.23 -8.04
N ILE A 77 2.13 -7.39 -7.40
CA ILE A 77 3.23 -7.88 -6.56
C ILE A 77 2.67 -8.59 -5.33
N ILE A 78 1.79 -7.94 -4.57
CA ILE A 78 1.26 -8.47 -3.31
C ILE A 78 0.44 -9.75 -3.51
N SER A 79 -0.36 -9.81 -4.59
CA SER A 79 -1.14 -11.00 -4.92
C SER A 79 -0.28 -12.23 -5.20
N SER A 80 0.96 -12.04 -5.66
CA SER A 80 1.92 -13.12 -5.93
C SER A 80 2.66 -13.64 -4.69
N LEU A 81 2.60 -12.92 -3.56
CA LEU A 81 3.33 -13.29 -2.35
C LEU A 81 2.53 -14.28 -1.48
N PRO A 82 3.20 -15.21 -0.76
CA PRO A 82 2.54 -16.05 0.22
C PRO A 82 1.88 -15.22 1.33
N LYS A 83 0.61 -15.49 1.63
CA LYS A 83 -0.21 -14.64 2.51
C LYS A 83 0.26 -14.60 3.97
N GLU A 84 1.02 -15.60 4.41
CA GLU A 84 1.56 -15.70 5.76
C GLU A 84 2.88 -14.93 5.96
N GLU A 85 3.49 -14.42 4.89
CA GLU A 85 4.75 -13.70 4.98
C GLU A 85 4.59 -12.31 5.60
N GLU A 86 5.60 -11.91 6.35
CA GLU A 86 5.74 -10.54 6.83
C GLU A 86 6.34 -9.66 5.73
N LEU A 87 5.67 -8.55 5.46
CA LEU A 87 6.09 -7.53 4.52
C LEU A 87 6.71 -6.36 5.27
N SER A 88 7.86 -5.90 4.81
CA SER A 88 8.46 -4.63 5.24
C SER A 88 8.48 -3.65 4.08
N PHE A 89 7.95 -2.45 4.31
CA PHE A 89 7.98 -1.33 3.39
C PHE A 89 8.92 -0.25 3.91
N THR A 90 9.79 0.25 3.05
CA THR A 90 10.65 1.40 3.33
C THR A 90 10.56 2.38 2.17
N VAL A 91 10.21 3.65 2.46
CA VAL A 91 10.16 4.72 1.47
C VAL A 91 11.22 5.76 1.79
N LYS A 92 12.07 6.05 0.79
CA LYS A 92 13.08 7.10 0.82
C LYS A 92 12.61 8.26 -0.08
N LEU A 93 12.12 9.33 0.54
CA LEU A 93 11.56 10.50 -0.14
C LEU A 93 12.58 11.18 -1.06
N ASP A 94 13.85 11.26 -0.63
CA ASP A 94 14.93 11.91 -1.39
C ASP A 94 15.20 11.28 -2.76
N LYS A 95 14.85 9.98 -2.92
CA LYS A 95 15.08 9.20 -4.14
C LYS A 95 13.79 8.82 -4.87
N GLN A 96 12.62 9.23 -4.36
CA GLN A 96 11.30 8.78 -4.83
C GLN A 96 11.21 7.25 -4.96
N GLU A 97 11.83 6.52 -4.04
CA GLU A 97 11.98 5.07 -4.10
C GLU A 97 11.20 4.41 -2.95
N ALA A 98 10.36 3.43 -3.31
CA ALA A 98 9.70 2.55 -2.36
C ALA A 98 10.28 1.13 -2.51
N THR A 99 10.84 0.61 -1.42
CA THR A 99 11.36 -0.75 -1.35
C THR A 99 10.39 -1.62 -0.57
N LEU A 100 9.94 -2.71 -1.18
CA LEU A 100 9.17 -3.77 -0.55
C LEU A 100 10.08 -4.98 -0.35
N THR A 101 10.09 -5.55 0.85
CA THR A 101 10.81 -6.79 1.16
C THR A 101 9.84 -7.79 1.78
N SER A 102 9.82 -9.01 1.23
CA SER A 102 9.08 -10.14 1.80
C SER A 102 10.07 -11.06 2.51
N ALA A 103 9.85 -11.31 3.80
CA ALA A 103 10.69 -12.23 4.56
C ALA A 103 10.16 -13.66 4.37
N GLY A 104 10.61 -14.32 3.30
CA GLY A 104 10.33 -15.74 3.09
C GLY A 104 10.98 -16.58 4.20
N LYS A 105 10.22 -17.49 4.82
CA LYS A 105 10.80 -18.55 5.65
C LYS A 105 11.68 -19.42 4.73
N ARG A 106 13.01 -19.34 4.92
CA ARG A 106 13.93 -20.36 4.42
C ARG A 106 13.72 -21.68 5.13
#